data_AF-A0A8T4LP50-F1
#
_entry.id   AF-A0A8T4LP50-F1
#
_cell.length_a   1.000
_cell.length_b   1.000
_cell.length_c   1.000
_cell.angle_alpha   90.00
_cell.angle_beta   90.00
_cell.angle_gamma   90.00
#
_symmetry.space_group_name_H-M   'P 1'
#
loop_
_entity.id
_entity.type
_entity.pdbx_description
1 polymer ?
#
loop_
_entity_poly.entity_id
_entity_poly.type
_entity_poly.pdbx_seq_one_letter_code
_entity_poly.pdbx_strand_id
1 'polypeptide(L)'
;MVTTSRFDQSKVKILRGKIMDDAQMETATNFKRHELTADGISQRCFPGQPNGIHVASSYEHDETGFTSEHPDMRISQIDKRARKLASVPRALIAPKTYGDENAKVAMVVWGSTKGAALEALKLLQKQGKSLKVVQILWASPFPDKEVKAALNGVEKCIILEGNSTGQMQQLIREKTGILIEHTYFKYDGRPFVVADIVSRVKKLAGW
;
A
#
# COMPACT_ATOMS: atom_id res chain seq x y z
N MET A 1 -20.98 -4.32 20.41
CA MET A 1 -21.32 -2.89 20.57
C MET A 1 -20.15 -2.09 19.97
N VAL A 2 -20.34 -1.40 18.85
CA VAL A 2 -19.24 -0.67 18.18
C VAL A 2 -19.14 0.71 18.83
N THR A 3 -17.98 1.04 19.42
CA THR A 3 -17.71 2.27 20.20
C THR A 3 -17.39 3.49 19.33
N THR A 4 -17.66 3.45 18.02
CA THR A 4 -17.35 4.54 17.09
C THR A 4 -18.63 5.15 16.53
N SER A 5 -18.62 6.46 16.29
CA SER A 5 -19.67 7.13 15.53
C SER A 5 -19.83 6.50 14.14
N ARG A 6 -21.07 6.48 13.62
CA ARG A 6 -21.33 6.03 12.24
C ARG A 6 -20.53 6.88 11.26
N PHE A 7 -20.00 6.22 10.23
CA PHE A 7 -19.27 6.90 9.19
C PHE A 7 -20.21 7.81 8.38
N ASP A 8 -19.83 9.08 8.27
CA ASP A 8 -20.61 10.08 7.55
C ASP A 8 -20.45 9.90 6.04
N GLN A 9 -21.48 9.37 5.39
CA GLN A 9 -21.49 9.08 3.96
C GLN A 9 -21.41 10.35 3.10
N SER A 10 -21.82 11.52 3.62
CA SER A 10 -21.73 12.78 2.89
C SER A 10 -20.28 13.20 2.57
N LYS A 11 -19.32 12.65 3.33
CA LYS A 11 -17.88 12.87 3.11
C LYS A 11 -17.30 11.99 2.00
N VAL A 12 -18.07 11.05 1.45
CA VAL A 12 -17.61 10.15 0.38
C VAL A 12 -17.78 10.81 -0.97
N LYS A 13 -16.67 11.15 -1.61
CA LYS A 13 -16.66 11.54 -3.01
C LYS A 13 -16.36 10.32 -3.89
N ILE A 14 -17.29 9.96 -4.78
CA ILE A 14 -17.07 8.88 -5.75
C ILE A 14 -16.33 9.45 -6.96
N LEU A 15 -15.05 9.09 -7.08
CA LEU A 15 -14.21 9.44 -8.23
C LEU A 15 -14.10 8.22 -9.16
N ARG A 16 -14.86 8.22 -10.26
CA ARG A 16 -14.96 7.07 -11.16
C ARG A 16 -13.83 6.97 -12.20
N GLY A 17 -13.00 8.02 -12.32
CA GLY A 17 -11.89 8.06 -13.26
C GLY A 17 -12.35 8.18 -14.72
N LYS A 18 -11.57 7.60 -15.64
CA LYS A 18 -11.82 7.67 -17.09
C LYS A 18 -12.95 6.73 -17.52
N ILE A 19 -14.17 7.23 -17.49
CA ILE A 19 -15.36 6.54 -18.00
C ILE A 19 -15.93 7.34 -19.15
N MET A 20 -16.31 6.66 -20.23
CA MET A 20 -17.06 7.28 -21.33
C MET A 20 -18.54 7.33 -20.97
N ASP A 21 -19.13 8.51 -21.07
CA ASP A 21 -20.57 8.68 -20.95
C ASP A 21 -21.32 8.26 -22.23
N ASP A 22 -22.65 8.24 -22.19
CA ASP A 22 -23.46 7.76 -23.30
C ASP A 22 -23.27 8.59 -24.58
N ALA A 23 -23.13 9.92 -24.45
CA ALA A 23 -22.92 10.81 -25.59
C ALA A 23 -21.55 10.58 -26.26
N GLN A 24 -20.51 10.34 -25.46
CA GLN A 24 -19.19 9.95 -25.95
C GLN A 24 -19.22 8.58 -26.65
N MET A 25 -20.02 7.64 -26.13
CA MET A 25 -20.15 6.30 -26.70
C MET A 25 -20.97 6.27 -28.01
N GLU A 26 -22.00 7.10 -28.15
CA GLU A 26 -22.82 7.18 -29.38
C GLU A 26 -22.00 7.56 -30.63
N THR A 27 -20.95 8.35 -30.44
CA THR A 27 -20.06 8.81 -31.53
C THR A 27 -18.74 8.02 -31.60
N ALA A 28 -18.50 7.10 -30.65
CA ALA A 28 -17.29 6.31 -30.62
C ALA A 28 -17.20 5.37 -31.82
N THR A 29 -16.04 5.33 -32.45
CA THR A 29 -15.72 4.37 -33.51
C THR A 29 -14.52 3.55 -33.07
N ASN A 30 -14.60 2.23 -33.26
CA ASN A 30 -13.54 1.28 -32.90
C ASN A 30 -13.04 1.43 -31.44
N PHE A 31 -13.96 1.30 -30.48
CA PHE A 31 -13.64 1.49 -29.06
C PHE A 31 -12.51 0.55 -28.58
N LYS A 32 -11.40 1.15 -28.18
CA LYS A 32 -10.22 0.44 -27.67
C LYS A 32 -10.27 0.31 -26.15
N ARG A 33 -10.91 -0.74 -25.64
CA ARG A 33 -10.98 -0.99 -24.20
C ARG A 33 -9.61 -1.01 -23.52
N HIS A 34 -8.60 -1.49 -24.23
CA HIS A 34 -7.23 -1.63 -23.77
C HIS A 34 -6.27 -0.68 -24.51
N GLU A 35 -6.72 0.51 -24.88
CA GLU A 35 -5.90 1.57 -25.48
C GLU A 35 -4.56 1.81 -24.76
N LEU A 36 -3.48 1.97 -25.53
CA LEU A 36 -2.15 2.31 -25.04
C LEU A 36 -2.09 3.79 -24.66
N THR A 37 -2.27 4.09 -23.37
CA THR A 37 -2.17 5.47 -22.85
C THR A 37 -0.87 5.72 -22.10
N ALA A 38 -0.46 7.00 -22.06
CA ALA A 38 0.75 7.43 -21.35
C ALA A 38 0.69 7.12 -19.84
N ASP A 39 -0.47 7.26 -19.22
CA ASP A 39 -0.68 6.95 -17.80
C ASP A 39 -1.05 5.48 -17.52
N GLY A 40 -1.17 4.65 -18.56
CA GLY A 40 -1.55 3.25 -18.45
C GLY A 40 -3.04 2.99 -18.16
N ILE A 41 -3.86 4.04 -18.03
CA ILE A 41 -5.30 3.97 -17.77
C ILE A 41 -6.10 4.24 -19.06
N SER A 42 -6.59 3.18 -19.69
CA SER A 42 -7.55 3.28 -20.80
C SER A 42 -8.92 3.70 -20.29
N GLN A 43 -9.68 4.39 -21.14
CA GLN A 43 -11.08 4.68 -20.87
C GLN A 43 -11.90 3.38 -20.78
N ARG A 44 -13.00 3.44 -20.03
CA ARG A 44 -13.91 2.30 -19.84
C ARG A 44 -15.34 2.70 -20.15
N CYS A 45 -16.03 1.87 -20.92
CA CYS A 45 -17.48 1.90 -21.07
C CYS A 45 -18.16 0.90 -20.11
N PHE A 46 -19.48 1.00 -20.01
CA PHE A 46 -20.34 0.03 -19.34
C PHE A 46 -20.95 -0.95 -20.35
N PRO A 47 -21.19 -2.21 -19.95
CA PRO A 47 -21.97 -3.14 -20.76
C PRO A 47 -23.33 -2.53 -21.16
N GLY A 48 -23.68 -2.66 -22.44
CA GLY A 48 -24.92 -2.13 -23.00
C GLY A 48 -24.82 -0.74 -23.65
N GLN A 49 -23.72 0.00 -23.45
CA GLN A 49 -23.53 1.28 -24.15
C GLN A 49 -23.26 1.05 -25.65
N PRO A 50 -23.89 1.83 -26.56
CA PRO A 50 -23.63 1.77 -28.00
C PRO A 50 -22.15 1.90 -28.32
N ASN A 51 -21.69 1.22 -29.38
CA ASN A 51 -20.29 1.25 -29.87
C ASN A 51 -19.21 0.84 -28.86
N GLY A 52 -19.59 0.32 -27.68
CA GLY A 52 -18.68 -0.14 -26.63
C GLY A 52 -18.33 -1.63 -26.71
N ILE A 53 -18.62 -2.30 -27.83
CA ILE A 53 -18.34 -3.73 -27.99
C ILE A 53 -16.83 -3.96 -27.90
N HIS A 54 -16.41 -4.82 -26.98
CA HIS A 54 -15.02 -5.21 -26.80
C HIS A 54 -14.93 -6.58 -26.13
N VAL A 55 -13.75 -7.19 -26.15
CA VAL A 55 -13.47 -8.46 -25.49
C VAL A 55 -12.61 -8.21 -24.25
N ALA A 56 -13.04 -8.71 -23.10
CA ALA A 56 -12.21 -8.77 -21.90
C ALA A 56 -11.61 -10.18 -21.78
N SER A 57 -10.41 -10.37 -22.33
CA SER A 57 -9.72 -11.66 -22.37
C SER A 57 -8.67 -11.81 -21.27
N SER A 58 -8.46 -13.05 -20.81
CA SER A 58 -7.32 -13.41 -19.94
C SER A 58 -6.02 -13.65 -20.72
N TYR A 59 -6.13 -13.92 -22.04
CA TYR A 59 -4.98 -14.00 -22.93
C TYR A 59 -4.36 -12.62 -23.12
N GLU A 60 -3.10 -12.56 -23.56
CA GLU A 60 -2.59 -11.28 -24.05
C GLU A 60 -3.41 -10.80 -25.22
N HIS A 61 -3.65 -9.50 -25.28
CA HIS A 61 -4.56 -8.89 -26.22
C HIS A 61 -4.05 -7.56 -26.74
N ASP A 62 -4.51 -7.20 -27.93
CA ASP A 62 -4.33 -5.86 -28.49
C ASP A 62 -5.19 -4.80 -27.76
N GLU A 63 -5.24 -3.59 -28.30
CA GLU A 63 -5.99 -2.47 -27.71
C GLU A 63 -7.52 -2.67 -27.72
N THR A 64 -8.05 -3.54 -28.58
CA THR A 64 -9.49 -3.84 -28.70
C THR A 64 -9.93 -5.04 -27.87
N GLY A 65 -8.97 -5.88 -27.45
CA GLY A 65 -9.20 -7.04 -26.59
C GLY A 65 -9.08 -8.39 -27.32
N PHE A 66 -8.79 -8.40 -28.62
CA PHE A 66 -8.53 -9.63 -29.34
C PHE A 66 -7.14 -10.17 -29.00
N THR A 67 -7.05 -11.50 -28.93
CA THR A 67 -5.80 -12.19 -28.58
C THR A 67 -4.69 -11.82 -29.55
N SER A 68 -3.51 -11.51 -28.99
CA SER A 68 -2.31 -11.19 -29.77
C SER A 68 -1.10 -11.87 -29.17
N GLU A 69 -0.34 -12.57 -30.01
CA GLU A 69 0.96 -13.16 -29.67
C GLU A 69 2.13 -12.35 -30.23
N HIS A 70 1.86 -11.22 -30.90
CA HIS A 70 2.90 -10.34 -31.43
C HIS A 70 3.76 -9.76 -30.29
N PRO A 71 5.10 -9.90 -30.34
CA PRO A 71 6.00 -9.47 -29.27
C PRO A 71 5.87 -7.99 -28.91
N ASP A 72 5.79 -7.10 -29.91
CA ASP A 72 5.74 -5.66 -29.68
C ASP A 72 4.45 -5.23 -28.97
N MET A 73 3.32 -5.86 -29.34
CA MET A 73 2.04 -5.63 -28.67
C MET A 73 2.05 -6.15 -27.24
N ARG A 74 2.63 -7.34 -27.02
CA ARG A 74 2.82 -7.93 -25.68
C ARG A 74 3.62 -6.99 -24.78
N ILE A 75 4.77 -6.49 -25.24
CA ILE A 75 5.60 -5.54 -24.48
C ILE A 75 4.80 -4.27 -24.17
N SER A 76 4.17 -3.67 -25.19
CA SER A 76 3.42 -2.43 -25.03
C SER A 76 2.30 -2.52 -24.00
N GLN A 77 1.56 -3.63 -24.00
CA GLN A 77 0.45 -3.86 -23.07
C GLN A 77 0.92 -4.21 -21.65
N ILE A 78 2.03 -4.94 -21.51
CA ILE A 78 2.66 -5.18 -20.20
C ILE A 78 3.14 -3.85 -19.60
N ASP A 79 3.88 -3.06 -20.38
CA ASP A 79 4.42 -1.78 -19.92
C ASP A 79 3.30 -0.81 -19.54
N LYS A 80 2.21 -0.78 -20.31
CA LYS A 80 1.01 -0.01 -19.97
C LYS A 80 0.44 -0.41 -18.61
N ARG A 81 0.26 -1.70 -18.36
CA ARG A 81 -0.27 -2.19 -17.06
C ARG A 81 0.70 -1.87 -15.92
N ALA A 82 2.01 -1.89 -16.16
CA ALA A 82 3.02 -1.47 -15.19
C ALA A 82 2.97 0.05 -14.93
N ARG A 83 2.83 0.89 -15.98
CA ARG A 83 2.67 2.35 -15.86
C ARG A 83 1.47 2.72 -14.99
N LYS A 84 0.35 2.01 -15.14
CA LYS A 84 -0.84 2.20 -14.30
C LYS A 84 -0.56 1.98 -12.81
N LEU A 85 0.27 1.00 -12.46
CA LEU A 85 0.67 0.79 -11.06
C LEU A 85 1.63 1.89 -10.60
N ALA A 86 2.55 2.32 -11.46
CA ALA A 86 3.50 3.39 -11.19
C ALA A 86 2.83 4.78 -11.08
N SER A 87 1.67 4.99 -11.70
CA SER A 87 0.93 6.26 -11.66
C SER A 87 0.18 6.49 -10.35
N VAL A 88 0.18 5.52 -9.42
CA VAL A 88 -0.41 5.70 -8.09
C VAL A 88 0.35 6.79 -7.34
N PRO A 89 -0.31 7.88 -6.90
CA PRO A 89 0.37 8.98 -6.21
C PRO A 89 1.05 8.52 -4.92
N ARG A 90 2.35 8.78 -4.81
CA ARG A 90 3.16 8.33 -3.66
C ARG A 90 2.69 8.89 -2.31
N ALA A 91 2.19 10.13 -2.31
CA ALA A 91 1.62 10.76 -1.12
C ALA A 91 0.41 10.00 -0.55
N LEU A 92 -0.35 9.26 -1.37
CA LEU A 92 -1.50 8.47 -0.90
C LEU A 92 -1.10 7.18 -0.20
N ILE A 93 0.10 6.67 -0.51
CA ILE A 93 0.59 5.37 -0.05
C ILE A 93 1.70 5.48 0.98
N ALA A 94 2.14 6.70 1.31
CA ALA A 94 3.20 6.97 2.27
C ALA A 94 2.90 6.36 3.66
N PRO A 95 3.93 5.86 4.38
CA PRO A 95 3.76 5.39 5.74
C PRO A 95 3.33 6.53 6.66
N LYS A 96 2.63 6.18 7.75
CA LYS A 96 2.28 7.14 8.80
C LYS A 96 3.27 7.04 9.96
N THR A 97 3.83 8.16 10.37
CA THR A 97 4.74 8.24 11.51
C THR A 97 4.04 8.86 12.72
N TYR A 98 4.35 8.36 13.91
CA TYR A 98 3.83 8.85 15.18
C TYR A 98 4.95 8.88 16.23
N GLY A 99 4.88 9.79 17.20
CA GLY A 99 5.89 9.92 18.25
C GLY A 99 6.95 10.97 17.92
N ASP A 100 8.17 10.78 18.43
CA ASP A 100 9.26 11.73 18.24
C ASP A 100 9.94 11.51 16.87
N GLU A 101 9.86 12.51 15.99
CA GLU A 101 10.40 12.44 14.63
C GLU A 101 11.91 12.18 14.60
N ASN A 102 12.63 12.70 15.61
CA ASN A 102 14.09 12.61 15.75
C ASN A 102 14.54 11.39 16.57
N ALA A 103 13.61 10.50 16.94
CA ALA A 103 13.94 9.35 17.74
C ALA A 103 14.89 8.38 17.05
N LYS A 104 15.86 7.88 17.82
CA LYS A 104 16.84 6.86 17.37
C LYS A 104 16.27 5.44 17.36
N VAL A 105 15.11 5.23 17.97
CA VAL A 105 14.40 3.94 18.00
C VAL A 105 13.08 4.06 17.26
N ALA A 106 12.81 3.12 16.35
CA ALA A 106 11.54 3.04 15.63
C ALA A 106 10.88 1.67 15.78
N MET A 107 9.58 1.67 16.05
CA MET A 107 8.71 0.50 15.90
C MET A 107 8.10 0.53 14.50
N VAL A 108 8.38 -0.48 13.68
CA VAL A 108 7.76 -0.66 12.36
C VAL A 108 6.58 -1.61 12.49
N VAL A 109 5.41 -1.18 12.04
CA VAL A 109 4.16 -1.93 12.17
C VAL A 109 3.33 -1.84 10.91
N TRP A 110 2.39 -2.77 10.76
CA TRP A 110 1.38 -2.77 9.70
C TRP A 110 0.10 -3.42 10.20
N GLY A 111 -1.02 -3.20 9.50
CA GLY A 111 -2.30 -3.81 9.83
C GLY A 111 -2.80 -3.51 11.26
N SER A 112 -3.36 -4.53 11.91
CA SER A 112 -4.00 -4.43 13.23
C SER A 112 -3.04 -4.11 14.38
N THR A 113 -1.73 -4.36 14.21
CA THR A 113 -0.70 -4.09 15.22
C THR A 113 -0.58 -2.61 15.58
N LYS A 114 -1.03 -1.71 14.69
CA LYS A 114 -1.01 -0.25 14.91
C LYS A 114 -1.54 0.16 16.28
N GLY A 115 -2.73 -0.32 16.66
CA GLY A 115 -3.41 0.14 17.88
C GLY A 115 -2.56 -0.12 19.13
N ALA A 116 -2.16 -1.38 19.33
CA ALA A 116 -1.34 -1.79 20.45
C ALA A 116 0.03 -1.10 20.47
N ALA A 117 0.65 -0.88 19.29
CA ALA A 117 1.93 -0.18 19.19
C ALA A 117 1.84 1.30 19.57
N LEU A 118 0.74 2.00 19.23
CA LEU A 118 0.53 3.39 19.65
C LEU A 118 0.26 3.52 21.15
N GLU A 119 -0.40 2.54 21.77
CA GLU A 119 -0.54 2.51 23.22
C GLU A 119 0.80 2.24 23.92
N ALA A 120 1.59 1.29 23.39
CA ALA A 120 2.94 1.03 23.90
C ALA A 120 3.87 2.26 23.76
N LEU A 121 3.79 2.99 22.63
CA LEU A 121 4.48 4.27 22.40
C LEU A 121 4.18 5.25 23.55
N LYS A 122 2.90 5.47 23.89
CA LYS A 122 2.50 6.38 24.97
C LYS A 122 3.09 5.95 26.33
N LEU A 123 3.07 4.66 26.64
CA LEU A 123 3.61 4.15 27.90
C LEU A 123 5.13 4.31 28.00
N LEU A 124 5.85 4.09 26.90
CA LEU A 124 7.30 4.24 26.83
C LEU A 124 7.72 5.72 26.91
N GLN A 125 6.98 6.61 26.25
CA GLN A 125 7.20 8.06 26.35
C GLN A 125 6.97 8.59 27.76
N LYS A 126 5.94 8.10 28.47
CA LYS A 126 5.74 8.41 29.90
C LYS A 126 6.90 8.00 30.80
N GLN A 127 7.74 7.06 30.34
CA GLN A 127 8.95 6.61 31.04
C GLN A 127 10.22 7.31 30.53
N GLY A 128 10.08 8.43 29.80
CA GLY A 128 11.20 9.21 29.28
C GLY A 128 11.92 8.58 28.08
N LYS A 129 11.35 7.55 27.44
CA LYS A 129 11.95 6.93 26.26
C LYS A 129 11.50 7.65 24.99
N SER A 130 12.46 8.08 24.16
CA SER A 130 12.20 8.65 22.84
C SER A 130 12.15 7.54 21.77
N LEU A 131 11.02 7.45 21.07
CA LEU A 131 10.78 6.53 19.95
C LEU A 131 9.70 7.06 19.01
N LYS A 132 9.71 6.52 17.79
CA LYS A 132 8.62 6.68 16.82
C LYS A 132 8.00 5.35 16.41
N VAL A 133 6.78 5.41 15.92
CA VAL A 133 6.09 4.31 15.25
C VAL A 133 5.97 4.66 13.78
N VAL A 134 6.44 3.78 12.90
CA VAL A 134 6.28 3.87 11.45
C VAL A 134 5.29 2.81 11.01
N GLN A 135 4.11 3.23 10.58
CA GLN A 135 3.05 2.36 10.10
C GLN A 135 3.10 2.24 8.57
N ILE A 136 3.45 1.06 8.07
CA ILE A 136 3.32 0.73 6.65
C ILE A 136 1.85 0.50 6.32
N LEU A 137 1.38 1.12 5.23
CA LEU A 137 -0.02 1.08 4.80
C LEU A 137 -0.24 0.23 3.54
N TRP A 138 0.75 0.17 2.66
CA TRP A 138 0.64 -0.48 1.35
C TRP A 138 1.80 -1.45 1.13
N ALA A 139 1.49 -2.68 0.73
CA ALA A 139 2.50 -3.65 0.29
C ALA A 139 2.80 -3.53 -1.21
N SER A 140 1.82 -3.12 -2.03
CA SER A 140 1.99 -2.86 -3.46
C SER A 140 1.01 -1.78 -3.94
N PRO A 141 1.48 -0.73 -4.63
CA PRO A 141 2.89 -0.40 -4.84
C PRO A 141 3.57 -0.07 -3.50
N PHE A 142 4.80 -0.54 -3.30
CA PHE A 142 5.52 -0.30 -2.06
C PHE A 142 6.13 1.13 -2.06
N PRO A 143 5.94 1.93 -1.01
CA PRO A 143 6.46 3.31 -0.90
C PRO A 143 7.92 3.33 -0.42
N ASP A 144 8.84 2.82 -1.23
CA ASP A 144 10.24 2.61 -0.87
C ASP A 144 10.97 3.89 -0.43
N LYS A 145 10.80 5.00 -1.16
CA LYS A 145 11.43 6.29 -0.85
C LYS A 145 10.90 6.87 0.46
N GLU A 146 9.59 6.81 0.66
CA GLU A 146 8.94 7.37 1.85
C GLU A 146 9.24 6.52 3.09
N VAL A 147 9.37 5.20 2.94
CA VAL A 147 9.82 4.31 4.03
C VAL A 147 11.28 4.60 4.40
N LYS A 148 12.17 4.77 3.42
CA LYS A 148 13.56 5.21 3.68
C LYS A 148 13.59 6.54 4.43
N ALA A 149 12.79 7.52 4.02
CA ALA A 149 12.71 8.81 4.68
C ALA A 149 12.18 8.69 6.12
N ALA A 150 11.12 7.89 6.35
CA ALA A 150 10.55 7.69 7.67
C ALA A 150 11.52 7.02 8.67
N LEU A 151 12.39 6.14 8.15
CA LEU A 151 13.43 5.44 8.92
C LEU A 151 14.78 6.15 8.94
N ASN A 152 14.91 7.31 8.27
CA ASN A 152 16.14 8.07 8.28
C ASN A 152 16.54 8.48 9.70
N GLY A 153 17.84 8.38 10.02
CA GLY A 153 18.39 8.69 11.35
C GLY A 153 18.03 7.71 12.47
N VAL A 154 17.25 6.65 12.19
CA VAL A 154 16.94 5.58 13.15
C VAL A 154 18.14 4.66 13.26
N GLU A 155 18.58 4.41 14.49
CA GLU A 155 19.69 3.50 14.80
C GLU A 155 19.18 2.10 15.15
N LYS A 156 18.03 2.01 15.83
CA LYS A 156 17.38 0.74 16.17
C LYS A 156 15.98 0.67 15.61
N CYS A 157 15.82 -0.13 14.56
CA CYS A 157 14.53 -0.43 13.97
C CYS A 157 14.03 -1.77 14.51
N ILE A 158 12.81 -1.79 15.05
CA ILE A 158 12.17 -3.00 15.60
C ILE A 158 10.87 -3.23 14.83
N ILE A 159 10.75 -4.34 14.11
CA ILE A 159 9.51 -4.69 13.39
C ILE A 159 8.63 -5.60 14.24
N LEU A 160 7.33 -5.28 14.28
CA LEU A 160 6.30 -6.06 14.95
C LEU A 160 5.32 -6.58 13.91
N GLU A 161 5.27 -7.90 13.72
CA GLU A 161 4.39 -8.50 12.73
C GLU A 161 3.79 -9.84 13.16
N GLY A 162 2.55 -10.04 12.71
CA GLY A 162 1.69 -11.16 13.07
C GLY A 162 1.91 -12.40 12.19
N ASN A 163 3.16 -12.75 11.89
CA ASN A 163 3.50 -13.91 11.07
C ASN A 163 4.84 -14.51 11.51
N SER A 164 5.13 -15.75 11.14
CA SER A 164 6.35 -16.47 11.55
C SER A 164 7.56 -16.23 10.65
N THR A 165 7.37 -15.71 9.43
CA THR A 165 8.42 -15.65 8.41
C THR A 165 9.02 -14.27 8.19
N GLY A 166 8.47 -13.22 8.79
CA GLY A 166 8.98 -11.86 8.62
C GLY A 166 8.61 -11.24 7.28
N GLN A 167 7.38 -11.43 6.78
CA GLN A 167 7.02 -11.05 5.40
C GLN A 167 7.19 -9.56 5.13
N MET A 168 6.80 -8.69 6.06
CA MET A 168 6.94 -7.24 5.89
C MET A 168 8.41 -6.82 6.05
N GLN A 169 9.16 -7.46 6.96
CA GLN A 169 10.60 -7.25 7.10
C GLN A 169 11.33 -7.55 5.77
N GLN A 170 11.02 -8.69 5.15
CA GLN A 170 11.60 -9.10 3.87
C GLN A 170 11.25 -8.12 2.75
N LEU A 171 9.98 -7.69 2.66
CA LEU A 171 9.56 -6.71 1.66
C LEU A 171 10.25 -5.36 1.84
N ILE A 172 10.40 -4.87 3.08
CA ILE A 172 11.15 -3.66 3.38
C ILE A 172 12.60 -3.82 2.89
N ARG A 173 13.25 -4.95 3.20
CA ARG A 173 14.62 -5.20 2.77
C ARG A 173 14.73 -5.28 1.25
N GLU A 174 13.82 -5.98 0.57
CA GLU A 174 13.79 -6.09 -0.89
C GLU A 174 13.67 -4.71 -1.57
N LYS A 175 12.74 -3.87 -1.10
CA LYS A 175 12.43 -2.60 -1.77
C LYS A 175 13.34 -1.45 -1.35
N THR A 176 13.87 -1.49 -0.13
CA THR A 176 14.64 -0.36 0.41
C THR A 176 16.11 -0.66 0.61
N GLY A 177 16.50 -1.94 0.70
CA GLY A 177 17.82 -2.33 1.16
C GLY A 177 18.04 -2.11 2.66
N ILE A 178 17.03 -1.71 3.45
CA ILE A 178 17.17 -1.59 4.91
C ILE A 178 16.99 -2.97 5.55
N LEU A 179 17.98 -3.42 6.32
CA LEU A 179 17.87 -4.62 7.15
C LEU A 179 17.35 -4.22 8.52
N ILE A 180 16.21 -4.79 8.94
CA ILE A 180 15.67 -4.60 10.29
C ILE A 180 16.04 -5.83 11.11
N GLU A 181 17.08 -5.77 11.92
CA GLU A 181 17.57 -6.94 12.66
C GLU A 181 16.73 -7.29 13.89
N HIS A 182 16.08 -6.30 14.50
CA HIS A 182 15.28 -6.53 15.69
C HIS A 182 13.84 -6.85 15.32
N THR A 183 13.38 -8.03 15.74
CA THR A 183 12.05 -8.53 15.38
C THR A 183 11.23 -8.94 16.60
N TYR A 184 9.93 -8.70 16.49
CA TYR A 184 8.92 -9.32 17.33
C TYR A 184 7.83 -9.93 16.46
N PHE A 185 8.01 -11.22 16.18
CA PHE A 185 7.04 -12.04 15.47
C PHE A 185 6.09 -12.68 16.46
N LYS A 186 4.79 -12.59 16.16
CA LYS A 186 3.73 -13.23 16.94
C LYS A 186 2.83 -14.03 16.01
N TYR A 187 2.63 -15.31 16.31
CA TYR A 187 1.90 -16.24 15.44
C TYR A 187 1.14 -17.31 16.24
N ASP A 188 0.78 -16.98 17.48
CA ASP A 188 -0.01 -17.82 18.40
C ASP A 188 -1.54 -17.68 18.22
N GLY A 189 -1.97 -16.97 17.16
CA GLY A 189 -3.37 -16.67 16.89
C GLY A 189 -3.97 -15.55 17.75
N ARG A 190 -3.20 -14.92 18.64
CA ARG A 190 -3.70 -13.85 19.53
C ARG A 190 -3.21 -12.47 19.07
N PRO A 191 -4.01 -11.40 19.27
CA PRO A 191 -3.56 -10.03 19.03
C PRO A 191 -2.32 -9.66 19.86
N PHE A 192 -1.56 -8.67 19.41
CA PHE A 192 -0.50 -8.09 20.20
C PHE A 192 -1.07 -7.45 21.48
N VAL A 193 -0.44 -7.74 22.61
CA VAL A 193 -0.76 -7.15 23.91
C VAL A 193 0.22 -6.02 24.18
N VAL A 194 -0.27 -4.89 24.68
CA VAL A 194 0.53 -3.68 24.91
C VAL A 194 1.70 -3.95 25.86
N ALA A 195 1.46 -4.69 26.95
CA ALA A 195 2.51 -5.04 27.92
C ALA A 195 3.65 -5.86 27.28
N ASP A 196 3.33 -6.81 26.41
CA ASP A 196 4.31 -7.62 25.68
C ASP A 196 5.15 -6.74 24.74
N ILE A 197 4.49 -5.82 24.01
CA ILE A 197 5.20 -4.86 23.14
C ILE A 197 6.18 -4.03 23.97
N VAL A 198 5.73 -3.41 25.07
CA VAL A 198 6.57 -2.57 25.91
C VAL A 198 7.79 -3.34 26.42
N SER A 199 7.56 -4.54 26.96
CA SER A 199 8.63 -5.41 27.47
C SER A 199 9.64 -5.77 26.36
N ARG A 200 9.15 -6.21 25.21
CA ARG A 200 9.98 -6.62 24.07
C ARG A 200 10.77 -5.46 23.48
N VAL A 201 10.15 -4.30 23.32
CA VAL A 201 10.79 -3.10 22.77
C VAL A 201 11.87 -2.59 23.70
N LYS A 202 11.64 -2.55 25.02
CA LYS A 202 12.70 -2.20 25.99
C LYS A 202 13.92 -3.10 25.85
N LYS A 203 13.69 -4.42 25.82
CA LYS A 203 14.76 -5.41 25.68
C LYS A 203 15.57 -5.20 24.40
N LEU A 204 14.90 -5.01 23.27
CA LEU A 204 15.56 -4.85 21.95
C LEU A 204 16.23 -3.47 21.80
N ALA A 205 15.64 -2.42 22.36
CA ALA A 205 16.20 -1.08 22.37
C ALA A 205 17.38 -0.93 23.35
N GLY A 206 17.49 -1.81 24.35
CA GLY A 206 18.52 -1.74 25.40
C GLY A 206 18.21 -0.68 26.46
N TRP A 207 16.96 -0.65 26.91
CA TRP A 207 16.40 0.36 27.82
C TRP A 207 16.10 -0.12 29.22
#